data_AF-A0A972TZA3-F1
#
_entry.id   AF-A0A972TZA3-F1
#
_cell.length_a   1.000
_cell.length_b   1.000
_cell.length_c   1.000
_cell.angle_alpha   90.00
_cell.angle_beta   90.00
_cell.angle_gamma   90.00
#
_symmetry.space_group_name_H-M   'P 1'
#
loop_
_entity.id
_entity.type
_entity.pdbx_description
1 polymer ?
#
loop_
_entity_poly.entity_id
_entity_poly.type
_entity_poly.pdbx_seq_one_letter_code
_entity_poly.pdbx_strand_id
1 'polypeptide(L)'
;MKSKTFVISSIILIFLCCLWFYPVYVLGLQNTKDGTWIFCETIHPGDVFSTRYTHSVKHRPVWDIYFIDNDYRMMLDETIFPGYGYGLPYLTNGNEIFTEKEDGNYSISNMKRHIPSLSI
;
A
#
# COMPACT_ATOMS: atom_id res chain seq x y z
N MET A 1 2.35 -50.71 16.09
CA MET A 1 2.26 -49.38 16.74
C MET A 1 3.35 -48.40 16.32
N LYS A 2 4.64 -48.79 16.26
CA LYS A 2 5.76 -47.88 15.91
C LYS A 2 5.70 -47.22 14.51
N SER A 3 5.13 -47.91 13.51
CA SER A 3 5.03 -47.35 12.14
C SER A 3 4.02 -46.21 12.03
N LYS A 4 2.90 -46.26 12.76
CA LYS A 4 1.90 -45.18 12.76
C LYS A 4 2.43 -43.91 13.42
N THR A 5 3.19 -44.04 14.52
CA THR A 5 3.86 -42.90 15.16
C THR A 5 4.95 -42.28 14.30
N PHE A 6 5.70 -43.08 13.55
CA PHE A 6 6.69 -42.57 12.60
C PHE A 6 6.03 -41.77 11.46
N VAL A 7 4.94 -42.28 10.88
CA VAL A 7 4.19 -41.59 9.82
C VAL A 7 3.60 -40.27 10.31
N ILE A 8 3.00 -40.24 11.51
CA ILE A 8 2.46 -39.00 12.09
C ILE A 8 3.57 -37.97 12.31
N SER A 9 4.72 -38.40 12.84
CA SER A 9 5.89 -37.53 13.03
C SER A 9 6.39 -36.93 11.71
N SER A 10 6.47 -37.73 10.64
CA SER A 10 6.86 -37.23 9.32
C SER A 10 5.87 -36.22 8.75
N ILE A 11 4.56 -36.42 8.92
CA ILE A 11 3.54 -35.46 8.46
C ILE A 11 3.67 -34.13 9.21
N ILE A 12 3.86 -34.17 10.53
CA ILE A 12 4.07 -32.97 11.35
C ILE A 12 5.34 -32.24 10.92
N LEU A 13 6.43 -32.97 10.65
CA LEU A 13 7.68 -32.38 10.20
C LEU A 13 7.53 -31.71 8.83
N ILE A 14 6.84 -32.35 7.90
CA ILE A 14 6.54 -31.77 6.58
C ILE A 14 5.69 -30.50 6.74
N PHE A 15 4.65 -30.55 7.58
CA PHE A 15 3.79 -29.39 7.84
C PHE A 15 4.58 -28.21 8.44
N LEU A 16 5.43 -28.46 9.42
CA LEU A 16 6.32 -27.44 10.00
C LEU A 16 7.30 -26.85 8.98
N CYS A 17 7.85 -27.71 8.11
CA CYS A 17 8.68 -27.26 6.99
C CYS A 17 7.89 -26.36 6.04
N CYS A 18 6.65 -26.73 5.67
CA CYS A 18 5.80 -25.92 4.80
C CYS A 18 5.49 -24.54 5.39
N LEU A 19 5.25 -24.46 6.71
CA LEU A 19 5.02 -23.18 7.39
C LEU A 19 6.25 -22.25 7.32
N TRP A 20 7.46 -22.80 7.33
CA TRP A 20 8.69 -22.01 7.21
C TRP A 20 8.82 -21.32 5.85
N PHE A 21 8.23 -21.89 4.81
CA PHE A 21 8.24 -21.32 3.45
C PHE A 21 7.06 -20.38 3.18
N TYR A 22 6.23 -20.08 4.17
CA TYR A 22 5.11 -19.16 3.98
C TYR A 22 5.63 -17.72 3.77
N PRO A 23 5.29 -17.05 2.66
CA PRO A 23 5.78 -15.71 2.39
C PRO A 23 5.21 -14.69 3.39
N VAL A 24 6.07 -13.79 3.86
CA VAL A 24 5.68 -12.64 4.68
C VAL A 24 5.84 -11.38 3.84
N TYR A 25 4.75 -10.64 3.68
CA TYR A 25 4.72 -9.40 2.92
C TYR A 25 4.84 -8.21 3.86
N VAL A 26 5.64 -7.23 3.46
CA VAL A 26 5.94 -6.05 4.26
C VAL A 26 5.85 -4.78 3.42
N LEU A 27 5.33 -3.72 4.03
CA LEU A 27 5.47 -2.36 3.53
C LEU A 27 6.69 -1.73 4.20
N GLY A 28 7.62 -1.24 3.41
CA GLY A 28 8.86 -0.67 3.93
C GLY A 28 9.25 0.65 3.31
N LEU A 29 9.90 1.48 4.11
CA LEU A 29 10.52 2.73 3.72
C LEU A 29 12.03 2.54 3.76
N GLN A 30 12.69 2.77 2.64
CA GLN A 30 14.13 2.62 2.49
C GLN A 30 14.76 3.95 2.09
N ASN A 31 15.92 4.25 2.67
CA ASN A 31 16.77 5.33 2.19
C ASN A 31 17.36 4.96 0.82
N THR A 32 17.04 5.74 -0.20
CA THR A 32 17.47 5.49 -1.57
C THR A 32 18.97 5.63 -1.79
N LYS A 33 19.69 6.33 -0.90
CA LYS A 33 21.15 6.55 -1.03
C LYS A 33 21.98 5.36 -0.58
N ASP A 34 21.60 4.71 0.50
CA ASP A 34 22.40 3.65 1.15
C ASP A 34 21.65 2.32 1.33
N GLY A 35 20.36 2.26 0.97
CA GLY A 35 19.55 1.06 1.08
C GLY A 35 19.14 0.71 2.52
N THR A 36 19.32 1.61 3.48
CA THR A 36 18.94 1.35 4.87
C THR A 36 17.42 1.37 5.04
N TRP A 37 16.87 0.34 5.67
CA TRP A 37 15.46 0.31 6.05
C TRP A 37 15.22 1.25 7.22
N ILE A 38 14.34 2.23 7.02
CA ILE A 38 13.94 3.22 8.03
C ILE A 38 12.71 2.71 8.78
N PHE A 39 11.83 2.01 8.08
CA PHE A 39 10.57 1.50 8.60
C PHE A 39 10.18 0.26 7.81
N CYS A 40 9.62 -0.75 8.49
CA CYS A 40 9.06 -1.95 7.90
C CYS A 40 7.89 -2.42 8.77
N GLU A 41 6.73 -2.67 8.17
CA GLU A 41 5.58 -3.26 8.84
C GLU A 41 4.97 -4.37 7.99
N THR A 42 4.45 -5.41 8.64
CA THR A 42 3.74 -6.49 7.96
C THR A 42 2.41 -5.99 7.41
N ILE A 43 2.06 -6.43 6.19
CA ILE A 43 0.82 -6.04 5.52
C ILE A 43 -0.01 -7.23 5.08
N HIS A 44 -1.31 -7.00 4.97
CA HIS A 44 -2.33 -7.94 4.50
C HIS A 44 -3.21 -7.28 3.43
N PRO A 45 -3.84 -8.07 2.55
CA PRO A 45 -4.83 -7.55 1.61
C PRO A 45 -5.95 -6.81 2.35
N GLY A 46 -6.29 -5.62 1.85
CA GLY A 46 -7.26 -4.71 2.45
C GLY A 46 -6.65 -3.70 3.43
N ASP A 47 -5.38 -3.85 3.82
CA ASP A 47 -4.71 -2.82 4.63
C ASP A 47 -4.65 -1.50 3.88
N VAL A 48 -4.83 -0.40 4.62
CA VAL A 48 -4.88 0.96 4.08
C VAL A 48 -3.77 1.78 4.71
N PHE A 49 -3.07 2.56 3.89
CA PHE A 49 -2.09 3.54 4.35
C PHE A 49 -2.19 4.81 3.52
N SER A 50 -1.61 5.90 4.02
CA SER A 50 -1.61 7.18 3.33
C SER A 50 -0.23 7.83 3.35
N THR A 51 0.12 8.53 2.27
CA THR A 51 1.22 9.47 2.28
C THR A 51 0.69 10.90 2.34
N ARG A 52 1.46 11.78 2.99
CA ARG A 52 1.16 13.20 3.07
C ARG A 52 2.38 13.99 2.66
N TYR A 53 2.24 14.86 1.67
CA TYR A 53 3.29 15.78 1.27
C TYR A 53 2.76 17.21 1.20
N THR A 54 3.65 18.18 1.36
CA THR A 54 3.28 19.59 1.24
C THR A 54 3.53 20.05 -0.19
N HIS A 55 2.49 20.49 -0.88
CA HIS A 55 2.63 20.99 -2.25
C HIS A 55 3.44 22.28 -2.25
N SER A 56 4.59 22.30 -2.92
CA SER A 56 5.60 23.37 -2.85
C SER A 56 5.05 24.77 -3.16
N VAL A 57 4.08 24.89 -4.07
CA VAL A 57 3.50 26.17 -4.48
C VAL A 57 2.39 26.65 -3.53
N LYS A 58 1.56 25.72 -3.05
CA LYS A 58 0.38 26.06 -2.25
C LYS A 58 0.64 26.00 -0.75
N HIS A 59 1.79 25.44 -0.34
CA HIS A 59 2.16 25.21 1.06
C HIS A 59 1.05 24.54 1.89
N ARG A 60 0.28 23.67 1.23
CA ARG A 60 -0.85 22.94 1.81
C ARG A 60 -0.68 21.44 1.56
N PRO A 61 -1.21 20.59 2.47
CA PRO A 61 -1.02 19.16 2.37
C PRO A 61 -1.82 18.58 1.19
N VAL A 62 -1.21 17.60 0.54
CA VAL A 62 -1.87 16.65 -0.35
C VAL A 62 -1.75 15.28 0.30
N TRP A 63 -2.84 14.52 0.25
CA TRP A 63 -2.91 13.17 0.77
C TRP A 63 -3.14 12.20 -0.37
N ASP A 64 -2.35 11.13 -0.41
CA ASP A 64 -2.61 9.99 -1.27
C ASP A 64 -2.98 8.80 -0.38
N ILE A 65 -4.11 8.16 -0.67
CA ILE A 65 -4.67 7.04 0.07
C ILE A 65 -4.53 5.78 -0.77
N TYR A 66 -3.89 4.78 -0.17
CA TYR A 66 -3.56 3.53 -0.80
C TYR A 66 -4.22 2.37 -0.07
N PHE A 67 -4.53 1.30 -0.80
CA PHE A 67 -4.84 0.00 -0.22
C PHE A 67 -3.93 -1.08 -0.79
N ILE A 68 -3.75 -2.16 -0.03
CA ILE A 68 -3.07 -3.38 -0.47
C ILE A 68 -4.10 -4.30 -1.11
N ASP A 69 -3.91 -4.66 -2.38
CA ASP A 69 -4.83 -5.60 -3.04
C ASP A 69 -4.54 -7.08 -2.69
N ASN A 70 -5.35 -7.99 -3.23
CA ASN A 70 -5.20 -9.43 -3.00
C ASN A 70 -3.89 -10.01 -3.55
N ASP A 71 -3.22 -9.30 -4.46
CA ASP A 71 -1.92 -9.66 -5.02
C ASP A 71 -0.76 -8.97 -4.28
N TYR A 72 -1.03 -8.37 -3.11
CA TYR A 72 -0.07 -7.61 -2.29
C TYR A 72 0.56 -6.41 -3.01
N ARG A 73 -0.19 -5.78 -3.91
CA ARG A 73 0.24 -4.56 -4.62
C ARG A 73 -0.30 -3.32 -3.93
N MET A 74 0.48 -2.24 -3.95
CA MET A 74 0.02 -0.93 -3.51
C MET A 74 -0.84 -0.29 -4.61
N MET A 75 -2.09 0.01 -4.26
CA MET A 75 -3.07 0.59 -5.16
C MET A 75 -3.46 1.98 -4.65
N LEU A 76 -3.16 3.02 -5.43
CA LEU A 76 -3.64 4.38 -5.17
C LEU A 76 -5.13 4.44 -5.51
N ASP A 77 -5.95 4.78 -4.52
CA ASP A 77 -7.40 4.87 -4.68
C ASP A 77 -7.92 6.30 -4.67
N GLU A 78 -7.38 7.14 -3.78
CA GLU A 78 -7.85 8.51 -3.60
C GLU A 78 -6.70 9.49 -3.40
N THR A 79 -6.76 10.64 -4.07
CA THR A 79 -5.86 11.78 -3.83
C THR A 79 -6.69 12.99 -3.38
N ILE A 80 -6.38 13.55 -2.22
CA ILE A 80 -7.05 14.71 -1.61
C ILE A 80 -6.12 15.93 -1.66
N PHE A 81 -6.59 17.05 -2.20
CA PHE A 81 -5.74 18.21 -2.47
C PHE A 81 -6.45 19.56 -2.29
N PRO A 82 -5.67 20.64 -2.03
CA PRO A 82 -6.20 21.95 -1.67
C PRO A 82 -6.46 22.82 -2.91
N GLY A 83 -7.56 22.57 -3.61
CA GLY A 83 -8.01 23.37 -4.75
C GLY A 83 -7.30 23.10 -6.07
N TYR A 84 -7.80 23.69 -7.15
CA TYR A 84 -7.31 23.48 -8.52
C TYR A 84 -6.09 24.35 -8.89
N GLY A 85 -5.41 24.00 -9.99
CA GLY A 85 -4.29 24.75 -10.57
C GLY A 85 -2.90 24.16 -10.25
N TYR A 86 -1.84 24.69 -10.90
CA TYR A 86 -0.43 24.37 -10.64
C TYR A 86 -0.03 22.89 -10.80
N GLY A 87 -0.67 22.17 -11.70
CA GLY A 87 -0.36 20.76 -11.98
C GLY A 87 -1.01 19.76 -11.02
N LEU A 88 -1.91 20.20 -10.13
CA LEU A 88 -2.74 19.29 -9.33
C LEU A 88 -3.72 18.54 -10.25
N PRO A 89 -3.99 17.25 -9.96
CA PRO A 89 -4.84 16.43 -10.81
C PRO A 89 -6.25 17.05 -10.86
N TYR A 90 -6.67 17.44 -12.06
CA TYR A 90 -8.00 18.01 -12.31
C TYR A 90 -8.79 17.22 -13.36
N LEU A 91 -8.13 16.25 -14.01
CA LEU A 91 -8.74 15.37 -15.00
C LEU A 91 -8.96 14.00 -14.36
N THR A 92 -10.21 13.58 -14.36
CA THR A 92 -10.58 12.19 -14.07
C THR A 92 -10.38 11.35 -15.32
N ASN A 93 -9.86 10.14 -15.14
CA ASN A 93 -9.76 9.14 -16.20
C ASN A 93 -10.69 7.96 -15.91
N GLY A 94 -11.45 7.54 -16.91
CA GLY A 94 -12.33 6.37 -16.80
C GLY A 94 -13.41 6.55 -15.71
N ASN A 95 -13.33 5.73 -14.66
CA ASN A 95 -14.33 5.66 -13.59
C ASN A 95 -13.97 6.51 -12.34
N GLU A 96 -12.94 7.35 -12.46
CA GLU A 96 -12.52 8.24 -11.37
C GLU A 96 -13.59 9.27 -11.02
N ILE A 97 -13.78 9.52 -9.73
CA ILE A 97 -14.83 10.40 -9.21
C ILE A 97 -14.17 11.62 -8.59
N PHE A 98 -14.50 12.79 -9.14
CA PHE A 98 -14.10 14.07 -8.60
C PHE A 98 -15.16 14.59 -7.61
N THR A 99 -14.75 14.92 -6.39
CA THR A 99 -15.65 15.37 -5.32
C THR A 99 -15.05 16.54 -4.54
N GLU A 100 -15.86 17.54 -4.23
CA GLU A 100 -15.55 18.57 -3.24
C GLU A 100 -15.89 18.06 -1.83
N LYS A 101 -14.93 18.13 -0.91
CA LYS A 101 -15.07 17.70 0.49
C LYS A 101 -15.60 18.88 1.33
N GLU A 102 -16.25 18.58 2.45
CA GLU A 102 -16.86 19.58 3.34
C GLU A 102 -15.85 20.59 3.92
N ASP A 103 -14.57 20.21 4.01
CA ASP A 103 -13.48 21.05 4.50
C ASP A 103 -12.89 22.00 3.45
N GLY A 104 -13.47 22.03 2.24
CA GLY A 104 -13.00 22.83 1.11
C GLY A 104 -11.81 22.25 0.36
N ASN A 105 -11.39 21.01 0.67
CA ASN A 105 -10.48 20.25 -0.17
C ASN A 105 -11.24 19.56 -1.30
N TYR A 106 -10.50 19.10 -2.28
CA TYR A 106 -11.02 18.29 -3.37
C TYR A 106 -10.41 16.90 -3.33
N SER A 107 -11.13 15.95 -3.90
CA SER A 107 -10.69 14.57 -4.00
C SER A 107 -10.93 14.03 -5.40
N ILE A 108 -9.98 13.22 -5.88
CA ILE A 108 -10.21 12.30 -6.97
C ILE A 108 -10.07 10.88 -6.41
N SER A 109 -11.16 10.12 -6.46
CA SER A 109 -11.28 8.78 -5.88
C SER A 109 -11.58 7.71 -6.94
N ASN A 110 -11.56 6.43 -6.54
CA ASN A 110 -11.75 5.26 -7.41
C ASN A 110 -10.70 5.18 -8.54
N MET A 111 -9.48 5.63 -8.26
CA MET A 111 -8.37 5.60 -9.20
C MET A 111 -7.89 4.18 -9.50
N LYS A 112 -7.75 3.34 -8.46
CA LYS A 112 -7.23 1.96 -8.54
C LYS A 112 -5.96 1.84 -9.37
N ARG A 113 -5.03 2.79 -9.21
CA ARG A 113 -3.77 2.83 -9.95
C ARG A 113 -2.72 2.00 -9.21
N HIS A 114 -2.10 1.05 -9.90
CA HIS A 114 -0.99 0.28 -9.33
C HIS A 114 0.26 1.17 -9.21
N ILE A 115 0.81 1.27 -8.00
CA ILE A 115 2.02 2.02 -7.68
C ILE A 115 3.09 1.03 -7.23
N PRO A 116 4.08 0.70 -8.08
CA PRO A 116 5.10 -0.30 -7.72
C PRO A 116 6.01 0.16 -6.59
N SER A 117 6.37 1.43 -6.57
CA SER A 117 7.19 2.06 -5.54
C SER A 117 6.98 3.57 -5.53
N LEU A 118 7.27 4.18 -4.40
CA LEU A 118 7.24 5.63 -4.20
C LEU A 118 8.67 6.09 -3.92
N SER A 119 9.19 6.95 -4.80
CA SER A 119 10.45 7.65 -4.57
C SER A 119 10.14 9.07 -4.12
N ILE A 120 10.43 9.37 -2.85
CA ILE A 120 10.15 10.66 -2.20
C ILE A 120 11.46 11.31 -1.80
#